data_AF-A0A925SNA8-F1
#
_entry.id   AF-A0A925SNA8-F1
#
_cell.length_a   1.000
_cell.length_b   1.000
_cell.length_c   1.000
_cell.angle_alpha   90.00
_cell.angle_beta   90.00
_cell.angle_gamma   90.00
#
_symmetry.space_group_name_H-M   'P 1'
#
loop_
_entity.id
_entity.type
_entity.pdbx_description
1 polymer ?
#
loop_
_entity_poly.entity_id
_entity_poly.type
_entity_poly.pdbx_seq_one_letter_code
_entity_poly.pdbx_strand_id
1 'polypeptide(L)' 'MVLLSEKFSHIATELRAAVDLSIAIRRESPQSKHETILLWENFLSQLFGYIKQRSKETKDNLLSGISLTRLKLF' A
#
# COMPACT_ATOMS: atom_id res chain seq x y z
N MET A 1 13.25 15.49 -5.74
CA MET A 1 13.66 14.09 -6.00
C MET A 1 14.16 13.39 -4.74
N VAL A 2 15.18 13.91 -4.05
CA VAL A 2 15.72 13.31 -2.80
C VAL A 2 14.64 13.13 -1.72
N LEU A 3 13.89 14.19 -1.42
CA LEU A 3 12.82 14.15 -0.40
C LEU A 3 11.73 13.10 -0.67
N LEU A 4 11.36 12.90 -1.94
CA LEU A 4 10.33 11.90 -2.30
C LEU A 4 10.88 10.48 -2.16
N SER A 5 12.14 10.26 -2.54
CA SER A 5 12.84 8.99 -2.36
C SER A 5 12.96 8.62 -0.88
N GLU A 6 13.33 9.58 -0.02
CA GLU A 6 13.40 9.36 1.42
C GLU A 6 12.01 9.01 1.98
N LYS A 7 10.97 9.76 1.60
CA LYS A 7 9.60 9.48 2.00
C LYS A 7 9.16 8.06 1.62
N PHE A 8 9.49 7.60 0.41
CA PHE A 8 9.22 6.23 -0.01
C PHE A 8 10.04 5.19 0.74
N SER A 9 11.30 5.48 1.06
CA SER A 9 12.14 4.59 1.88
C SER A 9 11.53 4.36 3.26
N HIS A 10 11.10 5.43 3.93
CA HIS A 10 10.42 5.34 5.23
C HIS A 10 9.11 4.54 5.14
N ILE A 11 8.25 4.85 4.16
CA ILE A 11 6.99 4.11 3.94
C ILE A 11 7.28 2.63 3.69
N ALA A 12 8.30 2.30 2.91
CA ALA A 12 8.64 0.90 2.61
C ALA A 12 9.10 0.13 3.85
N THR A 13 9.79 0.80 4.79
CA THR A 13 10.20 0.20 6.06
C THR A 13 9.01 -0.07 6.97
N GLU A 14 8.12 0.91 7.14
CA GLU A 14 6.89 0.72 7.93
C GLU A 14 5.97 -0.35 7.31
N LEU A 15 5.87 -0.37 5.98
CA LEU A 15 5.07 -1.36 5.26
C LEU A 15 5.62 -2.77 5.46
N ARG A 16 6.96 -2.95 5.46
CA ARG A 16 7.59 -4.25 5.77
C ARG A 16 7.22 -4.73 7.17
N ALA A 17 7.35 -3.86 8.17
CA ALA A 17 6.97 -4.18 9.54
C ALA A 17 5.48 -4.57 9.66
N ALA A 18 4.60 -3.83 8.98
CA ALA A 18 3.16 -4.13 8.95
C ALA A 18 2.86 -5.49 8.28
N VAL A 19 3.60 -5.87 7.23
CA VAL A 19 3.48 -7.17 6.58
C VAL A 19 3.92 -8.29 7.52
N ASP A 20 5.07 -8.14 8.19
CA ASP A 20 5.57 -9.16 9.13
C ASP A 20 4.60 -9.37 10.30
N LEU A 21 4.07 -8.28 10.87
CA LEU A 21 3.02 -8.33 11.90
C LEU A 21 1.75 -9.00 11.39
N SER A 22 1.32 -8.67 10.17
CA SER A 22 0.15 -9.30 9.55
C SER A 22 0.32 -10.81 9.42
N ILE A 23 1.50 -11.29 9.05
CA ILE A 23 1.78 -12.74 8.94
C ILE A 23 1.68 -13.41 10.30
N ALA A 24 2.22 -12.79 11.35
CA ALA A 24 2.14 -13.31 12.72
C ALA A 24 0.68 -13.41 13.20
N ILE A 25 -0.07 -12.31 13.11
CA ILE A 25 -1.47 -12.23 13.58
C ILE A 25 -2.38 -13.22 12.83
N ARG A 26 -2.19 -13.36 11.51
CA ARG A 26 -3.00 -14.27 10.69
C ARG A 26 -2.85 -15.74 11.07
N ARG A 27 -1.78 -16.13 11.77
CA ARG A 27 -1.54 -17.51 12.23
C ARG A 27 -2.24 -17.83 13.54
N GLU A 28 -2.69 -16.81 14.29
CA GLU A 28 -3.27 -16.99 15.62
C GLU A 28 -4.66 -17.64 15.55
N SER A 29 -5.51 -17.18 14.63
CA SER A 29 -6.85 -17.75 14.45
C SER A 29 -7.49 -17.39 13.10
N PRO A 30 -8.53 -18.12 12.66
CA PRO A 30 -9.33 -17.72 11.50
C PRO A 30 -9.97 -16.33 11.63
N GLN A 31 -10.36 -15.93 12.86
CA GLN A 31 -10.92 -14.61 13.14
C GLN A 31 -9.86 -13.52 12.96
N SER A 32 -8.67 -13.70 13.56
CA SER A 32 -7.52 -12.78 13.39
C SER A 32 -7.13 -12.63 11.92
N LYS A 33 -7.23 -13.73 11.13
CA LYS A 33 -7.02 -13.69 9.68
C LYS A 33 -8.04 -12.79 8.98
N HIS A 34 -9.33 -12.90 9.32
CA HIS A 34 -10.38 -12.07 8.75
C HIS A 34 -10.20 -10.59 9.11
N GLU A 35 -9.94 -10.28 10.38
CA GLU A 35 -9.69 -8.91 10.83
C GLU A 35 -8.48 -8.29 10.14
N THR A 36 -7.40 -9.07 9.97
CA THR A 36 -6.22 -8.61 9.22
C THR A 36 -6.57 -8.28 7.77
N ILE A 37 -7.45 -9.05 7.12
CA ILE A 37 -7.91 -8.74 5.74
C ILE A 37 -8.62 -7.39 5.70
N LEU A 38 -9.55 -7.14 6.64
CA LEU A 38 -10.29 -5.87 6.69
C LEU A 38 -9.36 -4.66 6.90
N LEU A 39 -8.31 -4.81 7.71
CA LEU A 39 -7.29 -3.77 7.90
C LEU A 39 -6.54 -3.48 6.58
N TRP A 40 -6.14 -4.52 5.84
CA TRP A 40 -5.52 -4.36 4.53
C TRP A 40 -6.45 -3.71 3.51
N GLU A 41 -7.71 -4.14 3.44
CA GLU A 41 -8.71 -3.55 2.54
C GLU A 41 -8.90 -2.06 2.82
N ASN A 42 -9.05 -1.68 4.10
CA ASN A 42 -9.19 -0.28 4.49
C ASN A 42 -7.93 0.53 4.14
N PHE A 43 -6.73 0.04 4.45
CA PHE A 43 -5.48 0.72 4.11
C PHE A 43 -5.34 0.95 2.60
N LEU A 44 -5.54 -0.10 1.79
CA LEU A 44 -5.41 -0.02 0.34
C LEU A 44 -6.48 0.89 -0.27
N SER A 45 -7.71 0.84 0.25
CA SER A 45 -8.79 1.74 -0.17
C SER A 45 -8.42 3.20 0.07
N GLN A 46 -7.90 3.55 1.24
CA GLN A 46 -7.47 4.91 1.56
C GLN A 46 -6.28 5.36 0.69
N LEU A 47 -5.28 4.50 0.52
CA LEU A 47 -4.09 4.80 -0.28
C LEU A 47 -4.44 5.08 -1.74
N PHE A 48 -5.12 4.13 -2.40
CA PHE A 48 -5.51 4.29 -3.81
C PHE A 48 -6.59 5.36 -3.98
N GLY A 49 -7.48 5.50 -3.00
CA GLY A 49 -8.50 6.55 -2.96
C GLY A 49 -7.88 7.93 -3.01
N TYR A 50 -6.87 8.19 -2.16
CA TYR A 50 -6.16 9.46 -2.14
C TYR A 50 -5.41 9.73 -3.45
N ILE A 51 -4.68 8.74 -4.00
CA ILE A 51 -4.00 8.89 -5.30
C ILE A 51 -4.99 9.26 -6.41
N LYS A 52 -6.14 8.56 -6.48
CA LYS A 52 -7.18 8.84 -7.47
C LYS A 52 -7.81 10.22 -7.28
N GLN A 53 -8.07 10.61 -6.03
CA GLN A 53 -8.60 11.93 -5.71
C GLN A 53 -7.64 13.02 -6.20
N ARG A 54 -6.35 12.92 -5.84
CA ARG A 54 -5.33 13.89 -6.26
C ARG A 54 -5.17 13.92 -7.78
N SER A 55 -5.23 12.76 -8.44
CA SER A 55 -5.18 12.69 -9.92
C SER A 55 -6.32 13.48 -10.58
N LYS A 56 -7.54 13.41 -10.02
CA LYS A 56 -8.68 14.18 -10.51
C LYS A 56 -8.50 15.67 -10.27
N GLU A 57 -8.08 16.04 -9.06
CA GLU A 57 -7.89 17.45 -8.67
C GLU A 57 -6.80 18.14 -9.49
N THR A 58 -5.72 17.42 -9.83
CA THR A 58 -4.60 17.97 -10.62
C THR A 58 -4.77 17.78 -12.12
N LYS A 59 -5.82 17.08 -12.57
CA LYS A 59 -6.03 16.66 -13.97
C LYS A 59 -4.83 15.90 -14.55
N ASP A 60 -4.08 15.21 -13.70
CA ASP A 60 -2.91 14.41 -14.06
C ASP A 60 -3.10 12.98 -13.55
N ASN A 61 -2.93 11.99 -14.43
CA ASN A 61 -3.04 10.60 -14.02
C ASN A 61 -1.73 10.19 -13.33
N LEU A 62 -1.70 10.27 -12.00
CA LEU A 62 -0.51 9.99 -11.18
C LEU A 62 -0.03 8.54 -11.25
N LEU A 63 -0.84 7.63 -11.80
CA LEU A 63 -0.47 6.23 -12.04
C LEU A 63 -0.10 5.97 -13.50
N SER A 64 -0.23 6.96 -14.39
CA SER A 64 0.20 6.82 -15.78
C SER A 64 1.71 6.60 -15.87
N GLY A 65 2.13 5.73 -16.78
CA GLY A 65 3.55 5.36 -16.94
C GLY A 65 4.09 4.37 -15.91
N ILE A 66 3.36 4.05 -14.83
CA ILE A 66 3.70 2.94 -13.94
C ILE A 66 3.37 1.63 -14.67
N SER A 67 4.38 0.80 -14.85
CA SER A 67 4.26 -0.49 -15.52
C SER A 67 4.17 -1.60 -14.51
N LEU A 68 3.03 -2.31 -14.51
CA LEU A 68 2.84 -3.50 -13.67
C LEU A 68 3.80 -4.63 -14.04
N THR A 69 4.18 -4.74 -15.32
CA THR A 69 5.18 -5.71 -15.79
C THR A 69 6.59 -5.40 -15.26
N ARG A 70 6.95 -4.13 -15.07
CA ARG A 70 8.21 -3.76 -14.39
C ARG A 70 8.19 -3.98 -12.88
N LEU A 71 6.99 -3.97 -12.26
CA LEU A 71 6.85 -4.24 -10.82
C LEU A 71 7.07 -5.71 -10.46
N LYS A 72 7.17 -6.63 -11.45
CA LYS A 72 7.35 -8.08 -11.23
C LYS A 72 6.41 -8.63 -10.16
N LEU A 73 5.16 -8.15 -10.18
CA LEU A 73 4.11 -8.74 -9.35
C LEU A 73 3.65 -9.99 -10.09
N PHE A 74 4.02 -11.14 -9.53
CA PHE A 74 3.86 -12.51 -10.02
C PHE A 74 4.85 -12.93 -11.12
#